data_AF-A0A3B8ULA2-F1
#
_entry.id   AF-A0A3B8ULA2-F1
#
_cell.length_a   1.000
_cell.length_b   1.000
_cell.length_c   1.000
_cell.angle_alpha   90.00
_cell.angle_beta   90.00
_cell.angle_gamma   90.00
#
_symmetry.space_group_name_H-M   'P 1'
#
loop_
_entity.id
_entity.type
_entity.pdbx_description
1 polymer ?
#
loop_
_entity_poly.entity_id
_entity_poly.type
_entity_poly.pdbx_seq_one_letter_code
_entity_poly.pdbx_strand_id
1 'polypeptide(L)'
;MEKLFNHLANATAKMAGRPWTFIICVAVVLVWALTGPVFRFNETWQLVINTGTTIVTFLMVFLIQNTQNRDAAAMHAKMDELIYAVKKADSRFIGIEHLTDKELALILQEVELRARDIHAGRPARAIKGKPGVRLEETITTISEKIER
;
A
#
# COMPACT_ATOMS: atom_id res chain seq x y z
N MET A 1 -5.00 -19.58 -11.23
CA MET A 1 -3.77 -18.83 -11.57
C MET A 1 -3.44 -17.76 -10.53
N GLU A 2 -4.41 -16.99 -10.02
CA GLU A 2 -4.17 -15.95 -9.00
C GLU A 2 -3.39 -16.43 -7.77
N LYS A 3 -3.70 -17.61 -7.22
CA LYS A 3 -2.99 -18.16 -6.05
C LYS A 3 -1.50 -18.42 -6.32
N LEU A 4 -1.15 -18.88 -7.53
CA LEU A 4 0.24 -19.14 -7.92
C LEU A 4 1.01 -17.84 -8.14
N PHE A 5 0.39 -16.87 -8.81
CA PHE A 5 0.95 -15.53 -8.99
C PHE A 5 1.16 -14.84 -7.64
N ASN A 6 0.18 -14.88 -6.74
CA ASN A 6 0.29 -14.31 -5.40
C ASN A 6 1.36 -15.00 -4.54
N HIS A 7 1.55 -16.31 -4.72
CA HIS A 7 2.63 -17.03 -4.03
C HIS A 7 4.01 -16.62 -4.56
N LEU A 8 4.18 -16.55 -5.88
CA LEU A 8 5.43 -16.10 -6.50
C LEU A 8 5.74 -14.64 -6.19
N ALA A 9 4.74 -13.75 -6.22
CA ALA A 9 4.89 -12.34 -5.86
C ALA A 9 5.33 -12.19 -4.40
N ASN A 10 4.65 -12.87 -3.46
CA ASN A 10 5.04 -12.82 -2.05
C ASN A 10 6.42 -13.45 -1.80
N ALA A 11 6.74 -14.57 -2.44
CA ALA A 11 8.04 -15.21 -2.31
C ALA A 11 9.15 -14.29 -2.84
N THR A 12 8.93 -13.69 -4.02
CA THR A 12 9.89 -12.77 -4.64
C THR A 12 10.05 -11.50 -3.80
N ALA A 13 8.97 -10.88 -3.32
CA ALA A 13 9.03 -9.71 -2.46
C ALA A 13 9.77 -10.01 -1.14
N LYS A 14 9.47 -11.16 -0.52
CA LYS A 14 10.11 -11.60 0.73
C LYS A 14 11.58 -11.97 0.53
N MET A 15 11.95 -12.48 -0.64
CA MET A 15 13.35 -12.73 -0.99
C MET A 15 14.08 -11.41 -1.28
N ALA A 16 13.51 -10.55 -2.11
CA ALA A 16 14.10 -9.26 -2.48
C ALA A 16 14.37 -8.35 -1.26
N GLY A 17 13.51 -8.39 -0.24
CA GLY A 17 13.68 -7.62 0.99
C GLY A 17 14.75 -8.17 1.96
N ARG A 18 15.39 -9.32 1.69
CA ARG A 18 16.39 -9.90 2.58
C ARG A 18 17.80 -9.36 2.28
N PRO A 19 18.60 -9.01 3.30
CA PRO A 19 19.99 -8.59 3.12
C PRO A 19 20.85 -9.60 2.33
N TRP A 20 20.57 -10.89 2.49
CA TRP A 20 21.24 -11.97 1.77
C TRP A 20 21.05 -11.91 0.25
N THR A 21 19.89 -11.44 -0.22
CA THR A 21 19.62 -11.31 -1.66
C THR A 21 20.46 -10.21 -2.28
N PHE A 22 20.67 -9.10 -1.55
CA PHE A 22 21.58 -8.04 -1.97
C PHE A 22 23.02 -8.57 -2.13
N ILE A 23 23.51 -9.35 -1.16
CA ILE A 23 24.84 -9.96 -1.23
C ILE A 23 24.97 -10.87 -2.45
N ILE A 24 23.94 -11.69 -2.74
CA ILE A 24 23.91 -12.56 -3.92
C ILE A 24 23.91 -11.73 -5.21
N CYS A 25 23.09 -10.68 -5.30
CA CYS A 25 23.07 -9.79 -6.47
C CYS A 25 24.44 -9.13 -6.71
N VAL A 26 25.10 -8.65 -5.66
CA VAL A 26 26.45 -8.09 -5.74
C VAL A 26 27.45 -9.15 -6.20
N ALA A 27 27.39 -10.37 -5.66
CA ALA A 27 28.25 -11.46 -6.10
C ALA A 27 28.04 -11.81 -7.58
N VAL A 28 26.80 -11.83 -8.08
CA VAL A 28 26.49 -12.05 -9.50
C VAL A 28 27.10 -10.96 -10.37
N VAL A 29 26.99 -9.68 -9.98
CA VAL A 29 27.59 -8.55 -10.71
C VAL A 29 29.12 -8.66 -10.70
N LEU A 30 29.73 -9.06 -9.59
CA LEU A 30 31.18 -9.26 -9.49
C LEU A 30 31.65 -10.40 -10.40
N VAL A 31 30.96 -11.54 -10.40
CA VAL A 31 31.27 -12.67 -11.29
C VAL A 31 31.15 -12.23 -12.75
N TRP A 32 30.08 -11.52 -13.12
CA TRP A 32 29.93 -10.97 -14.46
C TRP A 32 31.11 -10.04 -14.82
N ALA A 33 31.45 -9.09 -13.94
CA ALA A 33 32.57 -8.16 -14.16
C ALA A 33 33.92 -8.89 -14.35
N LEU A 34 34.17 -9.94 -13.57
CA LEU A 34 35.38 -10.78 -13.68
C LEU A 34 35.43 -11.59 -14.99
N THR A 35 34.30 -11.91 -15.59
CA THR A 35 34.25 -12.55 -16.92
C THR A 35 34.51 -11.55 -18.06
N GLY A 36 34.36 -10.25 -17.83
CA GLY A 36 34.55 -9.20 -18.83
C GLY A 36 35.90 -9.21 -19.55
N PRO A 37 37.05 -9.34 -18.85
CA PRO A 37 38.37 -9.45 -19.47
C PRO A 37 38.51 -10.64 -20.42
N VAL A 38 37.87 -11.78 -20.13
CA VAL A 38 37.89 -12.98 -20.97
C VAL A 38 37.17 -12.72 -22.30
N PHE A 39 36.05 -11.98 -22.25
CA PHE A 39 35.25 -11.61 -23.43
C PHE A 39 35.66 -10.27 -24.06
N ARG A 40 36.79 -9.68 -23.63
CA ARG A 40 37.31 -8.39 -24.08
C ARG A 40 36.27 -7.26 -23.99
N PHE A 41 35.37 -7.33 -23.02
CA PHE A 41 34.27 -6.37 -22.82
C PHE A 41 33.43 -6.10 -24.08
N ASN A 42 33.20 -7.12 -24.92
CA ASN A 42 32.49 -6.97 -26.19
C ASN A 42 30.99 -6.62 -26.01
N GLU A 43 30.36 -6.20 -27.11
CA GLU A 43 28.95 -5.78 -27.14
C GLU A 43 27.99 -6.89 -26.66
N THR A 44 28.26 -8.16 -26.99
CA THR A 44 27.42 -9.29 -26.56
C THR A 44 27.47 -9.48 -25.04
N TRP A 45 28.64 -9.33 -24.42
CA TRP A 45 28.83 -9.46 -22.97
C TRP A 45 28.10 -8.35 -22.19
N GLN A 46 28.10 -7.13 -22.72
CA GLN A 46 27.32 -6.01 -22.16
C GLN A 46 25.81 -6.19 -22.37
N LEU A 47 25.42 -6.64 -23.56
CA LEU A 47 24.02 -6.87 -23.92
C LEU A 47 23.36 -7.87 -22.97
N VAL A 48 24.04 -8.97 -22.61
CA VAL A 48 23.49 -10.01 -21.73
C VAL A 48 23.07 -9.45 -20.36
N ILE A 49 23.91 -8.66 -19.70
CA ILE A 49 23.53 -8.10 -18.38
C ILE A 49 22.45 -7.04 -18.50
N ASN A 50 22.52 -6.21 -19.54
CA ASN A 50 21.57 -5.12 -19.75
C ASN A 50 20.17 -5.68 -20.03
N THR A 51 20.06 -6.60 -21.00
CA THR A 51 18.80 -7.26 -21.35
C THR A 51 18.27 -8.10 -20.19
N GLY A 52 19.14 -8.88 -19.53
CA GLY A 52 18.74 -9.73 -18.41
C GLY A 52 18.20 -8.92 -17.23
N THR A 53 18.93 -7.88 -16.81
CA THR A 53 18.53 -7.02 -15.70
C THR A 53 17.26 -6.24 -16.03
N THR A 54 17.09 -5.80 -17.28
CA THR A 54 15.87 -5.11 -17.73
C THR A 54 14.64 -6.02 -17.62
N ILE A 55 14.73 -7.26 -18.09
CA ILE A 55 13.63 -8.24 -17.96
C ILE A 55 13.31 -8.49 -16.48
N VAL A 56 14.33 -8.75 -15.66
CA VAL A 56 14.14 -8.99 -14.22
C VAL A 56 13.52 -7.78 -13.55
N THR A 57 13.98 -6.56 -13.86
CA THR A 57 13.44 -5.32 -13.29
C THR A 57 12.00 -5.11 -13.72
N PHE A 58 11.67 -5.34 -14.99
CA PHE A 58 10.29 -5.23 -15.48
C PHE A 58 9.36 -6.20 -14.76
N LEU A 59 9.76 -7.47 -14.65
CA LEU A 59 8.99 -8.47 -13.88
C LEU A 59 8.88 -8.07 -12.40
N MET A 60 9.97 -7.58 -11.81
CA MET A 60 10.03 -7.15 -10.42
C MET A 60 9.07 -5.99 -10.14
N VAL A 61 8.93 -5.02 -11.05
CA VAL A 61 7.95 -3.93 -10.92
C VAL A 61 6.53 -4.49 -10.78
N PHE A 62 6.12 -5.45 -11.61
CA PHE A 62 4.80 -6.08 -11.48
C PHE A 62 4.62 -6.86 -10.18
N LEU A 63 5.64 -7.61 -9.76
CA LEU A 63 5.58 -8.39 -8.52
C LEU A 63 5.51 -7.47 -7.29
N ILE A 64 6.32 -6.41 -7.26
CA ILE A 64 6.28 -5.37 -6.23
C ILE A 64 4.92 -4.71 -6.23
N GLN A 65 4.40 -4.28 -7.38
CA GLN A 65 3.08 -3.64 -7.47
C GLN A 65 1.97 -4.55 -6.96
N ASN A 66 2.00 -5.86 -7.27
CA ASN A 66 0.99 -6.80 -6.76
C ASN A 66 1.04 -6.94 -5.23
N THR A 67 2.24 -7.11 -4.66
CA THR A 67 2.42 -7.19 -3.21
C THR A 67 2.05 -5.87 -2.54
N GLN A 68 2.49 -4.73 -3.08
CA GLN A 68 2.18 -3.40 -2.56
C GLN A 68 0.67 -3.11 -2.61
N ASN A 69 0.00 -3.43 -3.72
CA ASN A 69 -1.44 -3.22 -3.85
C ASN A 69 -2.23 -4.03 -2.82
N ARG A 70 -1.84 -5.30 -2.62
CA ARG A 70 -2.48 -6.17 -1.63
C ARG A 70 -2.21 -5.70 -0.19
N ASP A 71 -0.97 -5.31 0.11
CA ASP A 71 -0.60 -4.85 1.44
C ASP A 71 -1.26 -3.48 1.76
N ALA A 72 -1.39 -2.59 0.77
CA ALA A 72 -2.15 -1.35 0.89
C ALA A 72 -3.62 -1.61 1.22
N ALA A 73 -4.30 -2.49 0.47
CA ALA A 73 -5.70 -2.85 0.75
C ALA A 73 -5.88 -3.44 2.16
N ALA A 74 -4.94 -4.27 2.62
CA ALA A 74 -4.98 -4.80 3.97
C ALA A 74 -4.73 -3.72 5.05
N MET A 75 -3.90 -2.72 4.77
CA MET A 75 -3.74 -1.56 5.66
C MET A 75 -5.00 -0.71 5.72
N HIS A 76 -5.62 -0.39 4.58
CA HIS A 76 -6.89 0.36 4.51
C HIS A 76 -7.96 -0.33 5.36
N ALA A 77 -8.19 -1.63 5.16
CA ALA A 77 -9.17 -2.39 5.93
C ALA A 77 -8.92 -2.38 7.45
N LYS A 78 -7.65 -2.45 7.88
CA LYS A 78 -7.30 -2.36 9.31
C LYS A 78 -7.53 -0.96 9.87
N MET A 79 -7.24 0.09 9.12
CA MET A 79 -7.48 1.48 9.53
C MET A 79 -8.97 1.78 9.61
N ASP A 80 -9.75 1.27 8.67
CA ASP A 80 -11.21 1.38 8.67
C ASP A 80 -11.83 0.76 9.93
N GLU A 81 -11.37 -0.43 10.32
CA GLU A 81 -11.80 -1.08 11.56
C GLU A 81 -11.41 -0.26 12.81
N LEU A 82 -10.20 0.33 12.84
CA LEU A 82 -9.78 1.20 13.93
C LEU A 82 -10.64 2.48 14.01
N ILE A 83 -10.94 3.12 12.89
CA ILE A 83 -11.81 4.30 12.82
C ILE A 83 -13.21 3.94 13.32
N TYR A 84 -13.73 2.79 12.91
CA TYR A 84 -15.02 2.29 13.35
C TYR A 84 -15.08 2.03 14.88
N ALA A 85 -14.01 1.47 15.45
CA ALA A 85 -13.92 1.18 16.88
C ALA A 85 -13.88 2.46 17.74
N VAL A 86 -13.27 3.54 17.24
CA VAL A 86 -13.04 4.79 17.99
C VAL A 86 -14.28 5.71 17.93
N LYS A 87 -14.97 5.87 19.07
CA LYS A 87 -16.23 6.68 19.18
C LYS A 87 -16.15 8.12 18.67
N LYS A 88 -14.97 8.75 18.72
CA LYS A 88 -14.77 10.15 18.27
C LYS A 88 -14.14 10.26 16.89
N ALA A 89 -13.84 9.13 16.23
CA ALA A 89 -13.29 9.15 14.89
C ALA A 89 -14.41 9.45 13.87
N ASP A 90 -14.04 10.08 12.77
CA ASP A 90 -14.99 10.39 11.70
C ASP A 90 -15.09 9.20 10.74
N SER A 91 -16.27 8.61 10.68
CA SER A 91 -16.55 7.45 9.83
C SER A 91 -16.49 7.76 8.34
N ARG A 92 -16.48 9.04 7.93
CA ARG A 92 -16.32 9.43 6.52
C ARG A 92 -14.94 9.07 5.95
N PHE A 93 -13.97 8.74 6.82
CA PHE A 93 -12.66 8.24 6.40
C PHE A 93 -12.66 6.75 6.05
N ILE A 94 -13.70 6.00 6.42
CA ILE A 94 -13.83 4.58 6.07
C ILE A 94 -14.06 4.46 4.56
N GLY A 95 -13.21 3.71 3.87
CA GLY A 95 -13.29 3.53 2.42
C GLY A 95 -13.08 4.80 1.59
N ILE A 96 -12.40 5.81 2.16
CA ILE A 96 -12.16 7.12 1.53
C ILE A 96 -11.43 7.02 0.18
N GLU A 97 -10.66 5.96 -0.05
CA GLU A 97 -9.93 5.67 -1.30
C GLU A 97 -10.83 5.38 -2.51
N HIS A 98 -12.13 5.16 -2.28
CA HIS A 98 -13.11 4.94 -3.35
C HIS A 98 -13.83 6.23 -3.78
N LEU A 99 -13.54 7.36 -3.13
CA LEU A 99 -14.12 8.67 -3.48
C LEU A 99 -13.54 9.21 -4.77
N THR A 100 -14.29 10.08 -5.44
CA THR A 100 -13.74 10.84 -6.57
C THR A 100 -12.68 11.83 -6.09
N ASP A 101 -11.76 12.23 -6.97
CA ASP A 101 -10.71 13.22 -6.65
C ASP A 101 -11.29 14.51 -6.05
N LYS A 102 -12.46 14.95 -6.55
CA LYS A 102 -13.13 16.16 -6.06
C LYS A 102 -13.64 15.98 -4.63
N GLU A 103 -14.26 14.84 -4.33
CA GLU A 103 -14.77 14.53 -2.99
C GLU A 103 -13.62 14.34 -1.99
N LEU A 104 -12.58 13.62 -2.40
CA LEU A 104 -11.38 13.43 -1.60
C LEU A 104 -10.69 14.77 -1.31
N ALA A 105 -10.57 15.66 -2.30
CA ALA A 105 -9.99 16.99 -2.11
C ALA A 105 -10.74 17.84 -1.07
N LEU A 106 -12.08 17.77 -1.04
CA LEU A 106 -12.87 18.48 -0.04
C LEU A 106 -12.59 17.98 1.39
N ILE A 107 -12.47 16.66 1.57
CA ILE A 107 -12.14 16.07 2.88
C ILE A 107 -10.71 16.44 3.28
N LEU A 108 -9.75 16.34 2.36
CA LEU A 108 -8.35 16.70 2.61
C LEU A 108 -8.20 18.18 3.00
N GLN A 109 -8.91 19.08 2.32
CA GLN A 109 -8.95 20.50 2.67
C GLN A 109 -9.47 20.71 4.10
N GLU A 110 -10.53 19.99 4.48
CA GLU A 110 -11.08 20.07 5.84
C GLU A 110 -10.08 19.57 6.90
N VAL A 111 -9.36 18.47 6.62
CA VAL A 111 -8.28 17.95 7.48
C VAL A 111 -7.17 18.98 7.64
N GLU A 112 -6.72 19.59 6.55
CA GLU A 112 -5.65 20.57 6.59
C GLU A 112 -6.04 21.81 7.39
N LEU A 113 -7.27 22.30 7.22
CA LEU A 113 -7.81 23.40 8.03
C LEU A 113 -7.80 23.06 9.53
N ARG A 114 -8.14 21.82 9.91
CA ARG A 114 -8.05 21.39 11.31
C ARG A 114 -6.62 21.30 11.81
N ALA A 115 -5.71 20.75 11.01
CA ALA A 115 -4.30 20.68 11.39
C ALA A 115 -3.76 22.09 11.68
N ARG A 116 -4.11 23.07 10.83
CA ARG A 116 -3.77 24.48 11.05
C ARG A 116 -4.37 25.04 12.34
N ASP A 117 -5.66 24.82 12.62
CA ASP A 117 -6.29 25.28 13.86
C ASP A 117 -5.61 24.67 15.10
N ILE A 118 -5.30 23.37 15.08
CA ILE A 118 -4.61 22.66 16.17
C ILE A 118 -3.20 23.24 16.37
N HIS A 119 -2.43 23.41 15.30
CA HIS A 119 -1.09 24.02 15.37
C HIS A 119 -1.13 25.47 15.85
N ALA A 120 -2.22 26.19 15.62
CA ALA A 120 -2.47 27.53 16.16
C ALA A 120 -2.98 27.53 17.61
N GLY A 121 -3.00 26.38 18.30
CA GLY A 121 -3.48 26.25 19.69
C GLY A 121 -4.99 26.35 19.85
N ARG A 122 -5.76 26.31 18.76
CA ARG A 122 -7.22 26.31 18.79
C ARG A 122 -7.73 24.88 19.01
N PRO A 123 -8.85 24.70 19.73
CA PRO A 123 -9.42 23.37 19.92
C PRO A 123 -9.83 22.79 18.56
N ALA A 124 -9.50 21.51 18.34
CA ALA A 124 -9.92 20.78 17.15
C ALA A 124 -11.44 20.85 17.02
N ARG A 125 -11.95 21.50 15.97
CA ARG A 125 -13.39 21.60 15.73
C ARG A 125 -13.92 20.25 15.26
N ALA A 126 -15.01 19.82 15.90
CA ALA A 126 -15.73 18.61 15.52
C ALA A 126 -16.11 18.67 14.05
N ILE A 127 -15.89 17.53 13.39
CA ILE A 127 -16.28 17.34 12.02
C ILE A 127 -17.81 17.36 11.92
N LYS A 128 -18.37 18.20 11.04
CA LYS A 128 -19.80 18.12 10.69
C LYS A 128 -20.03 16.93 9.75
N GLY A 129 -19.78 15.72 10.25
CA GLY A 129 -20.11 14.46 9.60
C GLY A 129 -21.22 13.77 10.38
N LYS A 130 -22.16 13.11 9.70
CA LYS A 130 -23.05 12.16 10.38
C LYS A 130 -22.16 11.07 10.98
N PRO A 131 -22.28 10.74 12.28
CA PRO A 131 -21.58 9.60 12.85
C PRO A 131 -21.94 8.36 12.04
N GLY A 132 -20.94 7.54 11.71
CA GLY A 132 -21.16 6.24 11.10
C GLY A 132 -21.97 5.40 12.07
N VAL A 133 -23.06 4.83 11.59
CA VAL A 133 -23.96 4.04 12.43
C VAL A 133 -23.22 2.76 12.82
N ARG A 134 -23.08 2.51 14.12
CA ARG A 134 -22.49 1.27 14.63
C ARG A 134 -23.44 0.10 14.35
N LEU A 135 -22.92 -1.07 14.02
CA LEU A 135 -23.70 -2.29 13.74
C LEU A 135 -24.57 -2.64 14.95
N GLU A 136 -24.05 -2.43 16.16
CA GLU A 136 -24.81 -2.55 17.40
C GLU A 136 -26.02 -1.61 17.42
N GLU A 137 -25.86 -0.34 17.04
CA GLU A 137 -26.96 0.64 16.97
C GLU A 137 -27.98 0.28 15.89
N THR A 138 -27.52 -0.23 14.74
CA THR A 138 -28.39 -0.75 13.66
C THR A 138 -29.17 -1.98 14.12
N ILE A 139 -28.52 -2.92 14.81
CA ILE A 139 -29.16 -4.14 15.33
C ILE A 139 -30.19 -3.80 16.40
N THR A 140 -29.89 -2.89 17.33
CA THR A 140 -30.89 -2.42 18.31
C THR A 140 -32.06 -1.71 17.66
N THR A 141 -31.81 -0.85 16.66
CA THR A 141 -32.88 -0.13 15.95
C THR A 141 -33.76 -1.08 15.14
N ILE A 142 -33.17 -2.10 14.51
CA ILE A 142 -33.92 -3.13 13.78
C ILE A 142 -34.71 -4.02 14.76
N SER A 143 -34.12 -4.41 15.88
CA SER A 143 -34.79 -5.20 16.92
C SER A 143 -36.00 -4.45 17.51
N GLU A 144 -35.83 -3.17 17.88
CA GLU A 144 -36.93 -2.33 18.37
C GLU A 144 -38.05 -2.14 17.34
N LYS A 145 -37.72 -2.17 16.05
CA LYS A 145 -38.70 -2.00 14.96
C LYS A 145 -39.40 -3.31 14.58
N ILE A 146 -38.85 -4.46 14.95
CA ILE A 146 -39.47 -5.78 14.79
C ILE A 146 -40.38 -6.10 16.00
N GLU A 147 -40.10 -5.55 17.18
CA GLU A 147 -40.92 -5.73 18.40
C GLU A 147 -42.13 -4.79 18.52
N ARG A 148 -42.29 -3.82 17.60
CA ARG A 148 -43.48 -2.94 17.50
C ARG A 148 -44.36 -3.32 16.32
#